data_AF-A0A955ZDH3-F1
#
_entry.id   AF-A0A955ZDH3-F1
#
_cell.length_a   1.000
_cell.length_b   1.000
_cell.length_c   1.000
_cell.angle_alpha   90.00
_cell.angle_beta   90.00
_cell.angle_gamma   90.00
#
_symmetry.space_group_name_H-M   'P 1'
#
loop_
_entity.id
_entity.type
_entity.pdbx_description
1 polymer ?
#
loop_
_entity_poly.entity_id
_entity_poly.type
_entity_poly.pdbx_seq_one_letter_code
_entity_poly.pdbx_strand_id
1 'polypeptide(L)'
;MAERDTLPPTSDRLATPPRHVRHVIAVGGGRGGVGKSVLTVNLGVYLAQLGRTVVVVDADPAGAELHTMLGIDLPEYKPTGEDGEEDLTPLPTPVPGLMLLPQLYSVGSTVPIRPGRKPRWARRLRQLDVDWVVLDLGAGTAPATLDLFLGADLGICVTAPEPPSVESTFRFIRAVFQRRIRRTLVKDRFKMRLVERAQSELPPLPAPQDLARAIGRYDVAAGELALQELARLSPLLVVNGVRLRTDSDLGPAMCDMAARYLGVGFEYVGHVEQDDSVWLGVVRRRPLLIDSPTSKSARNIERIARRILALATTREHGKLPDPISLVSSDPNLYDVLGTHRGATDEEVRRAYKRQRDLYQTGSLALTSLLTEEALRTEQARVEEAHETLLDPIRRRAYDISVFPDDGEDKPKRSEQTDAALEAERAMLRQELTREINAETEFTGRLLGKVRESQGIEIEEIAEHTKISSAHLRAIEAEDFKNLPALVYTRGFVQQVAKYLKLDQAQVSRTYLRRMRQWRADTGEA
;
A
#
# COMPACT_ATOMS: atom_id res chain seq x y z
N MET A 1 16.06 63.20 -30.53
CA MET A 1 17.36 62.52 -30.33
C MET A 1 17.73 62.75 -28.88
N ALA A 2 17.41 61.81 -27.99
CA ALA A 2 18.20 60.61 -27.64
C ALA A 2 19.14 60.96 -26.47
N GLU A 3 19.22 60.26 -25.34
CA GLU A 3 18.71 58.97 -24.90
C GLU A 3 18.64 59.00 -23.36
N ARG A 4 17.65 58.33 -22.78
CA ARG A 4 17.54 58.10 -21.33
C ARG A 4 18.29 56.81 -21.00
N ASP A 5 19.19 56.88 -20.01
CA ASP A 5 19.85 55.74 -19.39
C ASP A 5 18.82 54.71 -18.89
N THR A 6 18.79 53.55 -19.55
CA THR A 6 18.13 52.33 -19.08
C THR A 6 19.17 51.36 -18.57
N LEU A 7 19.17 51.10 -17.26
CA LEU A 7 19.85 49.97 -16.64
C LEU A 7 19.42 48.65 -17.32
N PRO A 8 20.33 47.67 -17.50
CA PRO A 8 19.98 46.39 -18.12
C PRO A 8 19.05 45.59 -17.19
N PRO A 9 18.09 44.83 -17.75
CA PRO A 9 17.21 43.99 -16.93
C PRO A 9 18.02 42.83 -16.35
N THR A 10 18.16 42.82 -15.02
CA THR A 10 18.59 41.65 -14.26
C THR A 10 17.45 40.66 -14.16
N SER A 11 17.37 39.70 -15.06
CA SER A 11 16.57 38.49 -14.85
C SER A 11 17.04 37.35 -15.75
N ASP A 12 18.17 36.75 -15.39
CA ASP A 12 18.43 35.37 -15.75
C ASP A 12 18.34 34.52 -14.48
N ARG A 13 17.10 34.40 -13.96
CA ARG A 13 16.79 33.29 -13.05
C ARG A 13 16.89 32.05 -13.92
N LEU A 14 18.02 31.34 -13.80
CA LEU A 14 18.25 29.98 -14.28
C LEU A 14 16.93 29.24 -14.39
N ALA A 15 16.41 29.10 -15.61
CA ALA A 15 15.19 28.36 -15.87
C ALA A 15 15.44 26.91 -15.44
N THR A 16 14.90 26.53 -14.28
CA THR A 16 14.82 25.15 -13.85
C THR A 16 14.22 24.33 -15.00
N PRO A 17 14.80 23.18 -15.39
CA PRO A 17 14.23 22.36 -16.45
C PRO A 17 12.77 22.00 -16.11
N PRO A 18 11.88 21.90 -17.11
CA PRO A 18 10.47 21.59 -16.87
C PRO A 18 10.34 20.29 -16.07
N ARG A 19 9.63 20.36 -14.94
CA ARG A 19 9.42 19.24 -14.02
C ARG A 19 8.34 18.32 -14.58
N HIS A 20 8.75 17.45 -15.49
CA HIS A 20 7.90 16.34 -15.96
C HIS A 20 7.41 15.50 -14.77
N VAL A 21 6.25 14.86 -14.94
CA VAL A 21 5.65 13.97 -13.93
C VAL A 21 6.68 13.03 -13.34
N ARG A 22 6.91 13.15 -12.03
CA ARG A 22 7.87 12.30 -11.30
C ARG A 22 7.27 10.94 -10.99
N HIS A 23 5.99 10.93 -10.60
CA HIS A 23 5.30 9.72 -10.19
C HIS A 23 3.87 9.63 -10.72
N VAL A 24 3.53 8.44 -11.21
CA VAL A 24 2.19 8.04 -11.58
C VAL A 24 1.75 6.88 -10.68
N ILE A 25 0.68 7.11 -9.91
CA ILE A 25 -0.01 6.08 -9.13
C ILE A 25 -1.29 5.69 -9.87
N ALA A 26 -1.56 4.40 -9.99
CA ALA A 26 -2.86 3.89 -10.45
C ALA A 26 -3.61 3.20 -9.32
N VAL A 27 -4.77 3.72 -8.94
CA VAL A 27 -5.68 3.09 -7.97
C VAL A 27 -6.70 2.28 -8.75
N GLY A 28 -6.60 0.96 -8.67
CA GLY A 28 -7.45 0.01 -9.36
C GLY A 28 -7.97 -1.11 -8.46
N GLY A 29 -8.52 -2.14 -9.08
CA GLY A 29 -9.09 -3.29 -8.40
C GLY A 29 -10.16 -3.97 -9.25
N GLY A 30 -10.55 -5.19 -8.87
CA GLY A 30 -11.48 -5.97 -9.69
C GLY A 30 -12.94 -5.56 -9.57
N ARG A 31 -13.34 -4.90 -8.47
CA ARG A 31 -14.75 -4.62 -8.16
C ARG A 31 -15.06 -3.13 -8.07
N GLY A 32 -16.28 -2.76 -8.48
CA GLY A 32 -16.87 -1.44 -8.23
C GLY A 32 -17.30 -1.27 -6.77
N GLY A 33 -17.36 -0.03 -6.28
CA GLY A 33 -17.89 0.26 -4.93
C GLY A 33 -16.97 -0.07 -3.74
N VAL A 34 -15.76 -0.60 -3.96
CA VAL A 34 -14.80 -0.88 -2.86
C VAL A 34 -14.10 0.36 -2.29
N GLY A 35 -14.40 1.56 -2.79
CA GLY A 35 -13.81 2.83 -2.31
C GLY A 35 -12.54 3.29 -3.02
N LYS A 36 -12.32 2.89 -4.29
CA LYS A 36 -11.17 3.35 -5.12
C LYS A 36 -11.12 4.88 -5.22
N SER A 37 -12.20 5.50 -5.68
CA SER A 37 -12.31 6.96 -5.87
C SER A 37 -12.09 7.73 -4.55
N VAL A 38 -12.62 7.22 -3.43
CA VAL A 38 -12.37 7.79 -2.09
C VAL A 38 -10.89 7.77 -1.74
N LEU A 39 -10.21 6.64 -1.95
CA LEU A 39 -8.77 6.54 -1.71
C LEU A 39 -7.99 7.48 -2.65
N THR A 40 -8.34 7.52 -3.93
CA THR A 40 -7.71 8.38 -4.95
C THR A 40 -7.75 9.86 -4.56
N VAL A 41 -8.94 10.39 -4.24
CA VAL A 41 -9.12 11.79 -3.84
C VAL A 41 -8.30 12.11 -2.60
N ASN A 42 -8.40 11.27 -1.56
CA ASN A 42 -7.72 11.57 -0.29
C ASN A 42 -6.20 11.38 -0.38
N LEU A 43 -5.69 10.47 -1.21
CA LEU A 43 -4.27 10.39 -1.51
C LEU A 43 -3.78 11.67 -2.21
N GLY A 44 -4.56 12.18 -3.16
CA GLY A 44 -4.27 13.47 -3.81
C GLY A 44 -4.24 14.64 -2.83
N VAL A 45 -5.25 14.73 -1.94
CA VAL A 45 -5.30 15.74 -0.88
C VAL A 45 -4.09 15.64 0.05
N TYR A 46 -3.74 14.44 0.50
CA TYR A 46 -2.59 14.23 1.39
C TYR A 46 -1.28 14.70 0.75
N LEU A 47 -1.04 14.30 -0.51
CA LEU A 47 0.16 14.73 -1.26
C LEU A 47 0.21 16.25 -1.43
N ALA A 48 -0.93 16.88 -1.73
CA ALA A 48 -1.03 18.34 -1.85
C ALA A 48 -0.78 19.06 -0.52
N GLN A 49 -1.27 18.53 0.60
CA GLN A 49 -0.99 19.04 1.95
C GLN A 49 0.49 18.98 2.33
N LEU A 50 1.26 18.03 1.75
CA LEU A 50 2.72 17.98 1.85
C LEU A 50 3.45 18.95 0.90
N GLY A 51 2.72 19.85 0.22
CA GLY A 51 3.26 20.86 -0.68
C GLY A 51 3.64 20.33 -2.06
N ARG A 52 3.17 19.15 -2.46
CA ARG A 52 3.38 18.60 -3.81
C ARG A 52 2.35 19.16 -4.79
N THR A 53 2.75 19.32 -6.05
CA THR A 53 1.80 19.57 -7.14
C THR A 53 1.22 18.25 -7.62
N VAL A 54 -0.11 18.12 -7.59
CA VAL A 54 -0.81 16.84 -7.81
C VAL A 54 -1.94 17.02 -8.81
N VAL A 55 -2.08 16.06 -9.72
CA VAL A 55 -3.26 15.90 -10.57
C VAL A 55 -3.93 14.57 -10.26
N VAL A 56 -5.17 14.61 -9.81
CA VAL A 56 -6.03 13.42 -9.78
C VAL A 56 -6.76 13.29 -11.12
N VAL A 57 -6.79 12.10 -11.68
CA VAL A 57 -7.36 11.83 -13.00
C VAL A 57 -8.47 10.82 -12.86
N ASP A 58 -9.66 11.18 -13.33
CA ASP A 58 -10.77 10.25 -13.42
C ASP A 58 -10.63 9.39 -14.69
N ALA A 59 -10.30 8.12 -14.50
CA ALA A 59 -10.10 7.15 -15.56
C ALA A 59 -11.07 5.95 -15.42
N ASP A 60 -12.25 6.18 -14.85
CA ASP A 60 -13.36 5.24 -14.94
C ASP A 60 -14.17 5.49 -16.23
N PRO A 61 -14.24 4.52 -17.16
CA PRO A 61 -15.09 4.64 -18.35
C PRO A 61 -16.60 4.67 -18.02
N ALA A 62 -17.02 4.21 -16.84
CA ALA A 62 -18.43 4.15 -16.45
C ALA A 62 -19.01 5.52 -16.06
N GLY A 63 -18.18 6.50 -15.73
CA GLY A 63 -18.62 7.85 -15.40
C GLY A 63 -17.64 8.57 -14.47
N ALA A 64 -17.59 9.90 -14.58
CA ALA A 64 -16.73 10.72 -13.73
C ALA A 64 -17.34 10.90 -12.34
N GLU A 65 -16.62 10.53 -11.28
CA GLU A 65 -17.05 10.63 -9.88
C GLU A 65 -16.21 11.61 -9.06
N LEU A 66 -14.93 11.82 -9.44
CA LEU A 66 -13.98 12.57 -8.62
C LEU A 66 -14.39 14.04 -8.42
N HIS A 67 -14.97 14.67 -9.44
CA HIS A 67 -15.44 16.06 -9.37
C HIS A 67 -16.49 16.26 -8.27
N THR A 68 -17.41 15.29 -8.12
CA THR A 68 -18.45 15.33 -7.11
C THR A 68 -17.84 15.24 -5.71
N MET A 69 -16.87 14.34 -5.50
CA MET A 69 -16.18 14.18 -4.21
C MET A 69 -15.32 15.40 -3.83
N LEU A 70 -14.84 16.15 -4.82
CA LEU A 70 -14.08 17.38 -4.63
C LEU A 70 -14.95 18.63 -4.51
N GLY A 71 -16.28 18.52 -4.67
CA GLY A 71 -17.19 19.67 -4.65
C GLY A 71 -17.02 20.60 -5.84
N ILE A 72 -16.58 20.06 -6.98
CA ILE A 72 -16.37 20.79 -8.23
C ILE A 72 -17.57 20.52 -9.14
N ASP A 73 -18.17 21.59 -9.66
CA ASP A 73 -19.13 21.48 -10.75
C ASP A 73 -18.36 21.47 -12.07
N LEU A 74 -18.62 20.46 -12.90
CA LEU A 74 -17.94 20.36 -14.19
C LEU A 74 -18.43 21.46 -15.12
N PRO A 75 -17.51 22.14 -15.84
CA PRO A 75 -17.93 23.05 -16.89
C PRO A 75 -18.73 22.28 -17.95
N GLU A 76 -19.69 22.96 -18.59
CA GLU A 76 -20.38 22.40 -19.76
C GLU A 76 -19.34 21.91 -20.77
N TYR A 77 -19.46 20.64 -21.15
CA TYR A 77 -18.61 20.07 -22.19
C TYR A 77 -18.81 20.85 -23.48
N LYS A 78 -17.81 21.62 -23.87
CA LYS A 78 -17.74 22.33 -25.14
C LYS A 78 -16.59 21.71 -25.94
N PRO A 79 -16.85 20.95 -27.01
CA PRO A 79 -15.77 20.46 -27.86
C PRO A 79 -15.00 21.67 -28.38
N THR A 80 -13.71 21.73 -28.08
CA THR A 80 -12.83 22.83 -28.48
C THR A 80 -12.12 22.47 -29.80
N GLY A 81 -12.22 23.35 -30.79
CA GLY A 81 -11.43 23.33 -32.03
C GLY A 81 -12.09 22.66 -33.25
N GLU A 82 -11.80 23.19 -34.45
CA GLU A 82 -12.22 22.66 -35.75
C GLU A 82 -11.58 21.29 -36.08
N ASP A 83 -10.46 20.96 -35.43
CA ASP A 83 -9.77 19.66 -35.51
C ASP A 83 -10.20 18.67 -34.41
N GLY A 84 -11.10 19.10 -33.51
CA GLY A 84 -11.59 18.31 -32.40
C GLY A 84 -10.52 17.90 -31.39
N GLU A 85 -9.33 18.52 -31.34
CA GLU A 85 -8.27 18.27 -30.35
C GLU A 85 -8.57 18.88 -28.98
N GLU A 86 -9.18 18.11 -28.09
CA GLU A 86 -9.23 18.43 -26.66
C GLU A 86 -7.84 18.50 -26.02
N ASP A 87 -7.59 19.63 -25.38
CA ASP A 87 -6.45 19.86 -24.49
C ASP A 87 -6.70 19.18 -23.14
N LEU A 88 -5.69 18.48 -22.61
CA LEU A 88 -5.78 17.83 -21.30
C LEU A 88 -5.46 18.88 -20.24
N THR A 89 -6.38 19.81 -20.02
CA THR A 89 -6.19 20.91 -19.06
C THR A 89 -6.79 20.53 -17.71
N PRO A 90 -5.98 20.31 -16.66
CA PRO A 90 -6.49 20.05 -15.33
C PRO A 90 -7.25 21.27 -14.79
N LEU A 91 -8.38 21.01 -14.12
CA LEU A 91 -9.18 22.01 -13.44
C LEU A 91 -8.64 22.24 -12.02
N PRO A 92 -8.62 23.49 -11.52
CA PRO A 92 -8.26 23.75 -10.14
C PRO A 92 -9.30 23.14 -9.19
N THR A 93 -8.85 22.71 -8.01
CA THR A 93 -9.73 22.24 -6.93
C THR A 93 -9.73 23.23 -5.76
N PRO A 94 -10.68 23.13 -4.81
CA PRO A 94 -10.62 23.90 -3.56
C PRO A 94 -9.39 23.61 -2.69
N VAL A 95 -8.60 22.58 -3.00
CA VAL A 95 -7.43 22.16 -2.25
C VAL A 95 -6.18 22.72 -2.93
N PRO A 96 -5.42 23.62 -2.27
CA PRO A 96 -4.21 24.19 -2.86
C PRO A 96 -3.21 23.11 -3.27
N GLY A 97 -2.67 23.21 -4.50
CA GLY A 97 -1.72 22.25 -5.05
C GLY A 97 -2.34 20.99 -5.68
N LEU A 98 -3.66 20.80 -5.57
CA LEU A 98 -4.40 19.70 -6.19
C LEU A 98 -5.24 20.21 -7.38
N MET A 99 -5.10 19.54 -8.51
CA MET A 99 -5.90 19.74 -9.72
C MET A 99 -6.62 18.45 -10.10
N LEU A 100 -7.73 18.59 -10.82
CA LEU A 100 -8.56 17.49 -11.30
C LEU A 100 -8.55 17.43 -12.83
N LEU A 101 -8.24 16.27 -13.40
CA LEU A 101 -8.57 15.95 -14.79
C LEU A 101 -9.85 15.11 -14.80
N PRO A 102 -11.01 15.70 -15.13
CA PRO A 102 -12.32 15.17 -14.74
C PRO A 102 -12.79 13.96 -15.56
N GLN A 103 -12.25 13.72 -16.76
CA GLN A 103 -12.56 12.50 -17.48
C GLN A 103 -11.49 12.20 -18.54
N LEU A 104 -10.98 10.96 -18.54
CA LEU A 104 -10.09 10.46 -19.58
C LEU A 104 -10.84 9.77 -20.75
N TYR A 105 -12.12 9.47 -20.55
CA TYR A 105 -13.00 8.74 -21.46
C TYR A 105 -14.14 9.63 -21.96
N SER A 106 -14.60 9.41 -23.20
CA SER A 106 -15.81 10.08 -23.67
C SER A 106 -17.02 9.49 -22.95
N VAL A 107 -18.02 10.32 -22.65
CA VAL A 107 -19.28 9.88 -22.03
C VAL A 107 -19.86 8.68 -22.78
N GLY A 108 -20.10 7.56 -22.07
CA GLY A 108 -20.65 6.33 -22.65
C GLY A 108 -19.66 5.46 -23.44
N SER A 109 -18.37 5.78 -23.44
CA SER A 109 -17.33 5.04 -24.17
C SER A 109 -16.38 4.32 -23.23
N THR A 110 -16.13 3.03 -23.48
CA THR A 110 -15.02 2.27 -22.85
C THR A 110 -13.67 2.53 -23.51
N VAL A 111 -13.69 3.26 -24.63
CA VAL A 111 -12.50 3.73 -25.32
C VAL A 111 -12.18 5.13 -24.80
N PRO A 112 -10.93 5.41 -24.40
CA PRO A 112 -10.51 6.76 -24.03
C PRO A 112 -10.92 7.78 -25.09
N ILE A 113 -11.04 9.06 -24.72
CA ILE A 113 -11.47 10.12 -25.63
C ILE A 113 -10.67 10.00 -26.95
N ARG A 114 -11.38 9.60 -28.02
CA ARG A 114 -10.96 9.23 -29.40
C ARG A 114 -10.50 7.77 -29.69
N PRO A 115 -11.19 7.04 -30.60
CA PRO A 115 -10.91 5.65 -31.00
C PRO A 115 -9.61 5.36 -31.78
N GLY A 116 -8.68 6.32 -31.93
CA GLY A 116 -7.64 6.23 -32.97
C GLY A 116 -6.22 5.81 -32.56
N ARG A 117 -5.77 6.05 -31.31
CA ARG A 117 -4.32 5.90 -30.98
C ARG A 117 -4.05 5.48 -29.53
N LYS A 118 -3.79 4.19 -29.33
CA LYS A 118 -3.58 3.49 -28.05
C LYS A 118 -2.29 3.77 -27.22
N PRO A 119 -1.51 4.87 -27.41
CA PRO A 119 -0.61 5.29 -26.32
C PRO A 119 -0.47 6.81 -26.07
N ARG A 120 -1.32 7.67 -26.68
CA ARG A 120 -1.12 9.13 -26.59
C ARG A 120 -1.41 9.72 -25.21
N TRP A 121 -2.42 9.22 -24.49
CA TRP A 121 -2.79 9.77 -23.18
C TRP A 121 -1.74 9.47 -22.11
N ALA A 122 -1.11 8.28 -22.09
CA ALA A 122 -0.07 7.95 -21.11
C ALA A 122 1.15 8.87 -21.27
N ARG A 123 1.52 9.15 -22.52
CA ARG A 123 2.58 10.10 -22.85
C ARG A 123 2.19 11.52 -22.45
N ARG A 124 0.95 11.96 -22.75
CA ARG A 124 0.47 13.30 -22.41
C ARG A 124 0.35 13.51 -20.91
N LEU A 125 -0.13 12.53 -20.15
CA LEU A 125 -0.16 12.59 -18.69
C LEU A 125 1.24 12.80 -18.12
N ARG A 126 2.25 12.08 -18.65
CA ARG A 126 3.65 12.29 -18.25
C ARG A 126 4.27 13.60 -18.71
N GLN A 127 3.62 14.34 -19.62
CA GLN A 127 4.07 15.67 -20.06
C GLN A 127 3.54 16.80 -19.17
N LEU A 128 2.65 16.50 -18.21
CA LEU A 128 2.20 17.48 -17.23
C LEU A 128 3.37 17.93 -16.33
N ASP A 129 3.40 19.22 -16.00
CA ASP A 129 4.42 19.83 -15.13
C ASP A 129 4.01 19.74 -13.65
N VAL A 130 3.88 18.51 -13.14
CA VAL A 130 3.43 18.23 -11.76
C VAL A 130 4.27 17.15 -11.09
N ASP A 131 4.37 17.16 -9.77
CA ASP A 131 5.15 16.14 -9.06
C ASP A 131 4.43 14.76 -9.11
N TRP A 132 3.10 14.73 -9.00
CA TRP A 132 2.32 13.49 -8.92
C TRP A 132 1.09 13.47 -9.83
N VAL A 133 0.84 12.31 -10.42
CA VAL A 133 -0.44 11.96 -11.06
C VAL A 133 -1.04 10.76 -10.35
N VAL A 134 -2.30 10.86 -9.92
CA VAL A 134 -3.05 9.76 -9.29
C VAL A 134 -4.24 9.42 -10.16
N LEU A 135 -4.22 8.23 -10.76
CA LEU A 135 -5.25 7.72 -11.66
C LEU A 135 -6.30 6.94 -10.85
N ASP A 136 -7.55 7.34 -10.95
CA ASP A 136 -8.68 6.57 -10.45
C ASP A 136 -9.19 5.64 -11.55
N LEU A 137 -8.95 4.34 -11.41
CA LEU A 137 -9.33 3.38 -12.43
C LEU A 137 -10.70 2.80 -12.14
N GLY A 138 -11.50 2.66 -13.20
CA GLY A 138 -12.78 1.97 -13.13
C GLY A 138 -12.68 0.50 -12.77
N ALA A 139 -13.82 -0.09 -12.43
CA ALA A 139 -13.90 -1.51 -12.09
C ALA A 139 -13.62 -2.42 -13.29
N GLY A 140 -13.14 -3.63 -13.00
CA GLY A 140 -13.05 -4.72 -13.97
C GLY A 140 -11.71 -4.81 -14.71
N THR A 141 -11.72 -5.52 -15.83
CA THR A 141 -10.51 -6.01 -16.54
C THR A 141 -10.43 -5.52 -17.99
N ALA A 142 -11.04 -4.36 -18.27
CA ALA A 142 -11.01 -3.76 -19.60
C ALA A 142 -9.56 -3.48 -20.04
N PRO A 143 -9.17 -3.73 -21.30
CA PRO A 143 -7.79 -3.56 -21.74
C PRO A 143 -7.20 -2.16 -21.50
N ALA A 144 -8.00 -1.10 -21.61
CA ALA A 144 -7.57 0.27 -21.35
C ALA A 144 -7.20 0.49 -19.87
N THR A 145 -8.05 0.02 -18.95
CA THR A 145 -7.81 0.03 -17.49
C THR A 145 -6.53 -0.73 -17.13
N LEU A 146 -6.33 -1.92 -17.70
CA LEU A 146 -5.12 -2.71 -17.47
C LEU A 146 -3.87 -2.02 -18.04
N ASP A 147 -4.00 -1.31 -19.17
CA ASP A 147 -2.89 -0.57 -19.77
C ASP A 147 -2.47 0.63 -18.93
N LEU A 148 -3.42 1.34 -18.34
CA LEU A 148 -3.22 2.38 -17.32
C LEU A 148 -2.49 1.83 -16.10
N PHE A 149 -3.01 0.75 -15.52
CA PHE A 149 -2.43 0.12 -14.35
C PHE A 149 -0.97 -0.33 -14.59
N LEU A 150 -0.71 -0.98 -15.73
CA LEU A 150 0.64 -1.45 -16.11
C LEU A 150 1.61 -0.32 -16.51
N GLY A 151 1.09 0.87 -16.80
CA GLY A 151 1.86 2.06 -17.18
C GLY A 151 2.21 2.99 -16.01
N ALA A 152 1.58 2.81 -14.85
CA ALA A 152 1.88 3.53 -13.63
C ALA A 152 3.18 3.03 -12.98
N ASP A 153 3.83 3.89 -12.19
CA ASP A 153 5.03 3.55 -11.42
C ASP A 153 4.67 2.73 -10.17
N LEU A 154 3.49 3.01 -9.60
CA LEU A 154 2.87 2.25 -8.52
C LEU A 154 1.42 1.89 -8.89
N GLY A 155 1.08 0.60 -8.82
CA GLY A 155 -0.30 0.12 -8.97
C GLY A 155 -0.85 -0.32 -7.61
N ILE A 156 -1.96 0.27 -7.19
CA ILE A 156 -2.67 -0.04 -5.94
C ILE A 156 -3.93 -0.82 -6.28
N CYS A 157 -4.09 -2.01 -5.70
CA CYS A 157 -5.32 -2.78 -5.70
C CYS A 157 -6.10 -2.52 -4.40
N VAL A 158 -7.31 -1.98 -4.54
CA VAL A 158 -8.24 -1.83 -3.42
C VAL A 158 -9.21 -3.01 -3.42
N THR A 159 -9.35 -3.65 -2.26
CA THR A 159 -10.34 -4.71 -2.01
C THR A 159 -11.16 -4.39 -0.78
N ALA A 160 -12.19 -5.20 -0.49
CA ALA A 160 -13.00 -5.14 0.71
C ALA A 160 -13.10 -6.54 1.34
N PRO A 161 -13.41 -6.67 2.65
CA PRO A 161 -13.57 -7.95 3.33
C PRO A 161 -14.90 -8.63 2.98
N GLU A 162 -15.11 -8.87 1.68
CA GLU A 162 -16.27 -9.54 1.11
C GLU A 162 -15.78 -10.57 0.09
N PRO A 163 -16.32 -11.81 0.06
CA PRO A 163 -15.83 -12.85 -0.83
C PRO A 163 -15.74 -12.41 -2.31
N PRO A 164 -16.76 -11.76 -2.90
CA PRO A 164 -16.68 -11.40 -4.31
C PRO A 164 -15.78 -10.17 -4.58
N SER A 165 -15.38 -9.40 -3.56
CA SER A 165 -14.35 -8.35 -3.68
C SER A 165 -12.93 -8.95 -3.72
N VAL A 166 -12.68 -9.95 -2.86
CA VAL A 166 -11.42 -10.70 -2.85
C VAL A 166 -11.22 -11.48 -4.16
N GLU A 167 -12.25 -12.23 -4.59
CA GLU A 167 -12.22 -12.96 -5.87
C GLU A 167 -11.91 -12.03 -7.05
N SER A 168 -12.59 -10.88 -7.09
CA SER A 168 -12.44 -9.90 -8.14
C SER A 168 -11.01 -9.33 -8.16
N THR A 169 -10.38 -9.13 -7.00
CA THR A 169 -8.98 -8.68 -6.87
C THR A 169 -7.99 -9.70 -7.47
N PHE A 170 -8.15 -10.99 -7.17
CA PHE A 170 -7.31 -12.03 -7.77
C PHE A 170 -7.54 -12.16 -9.29
N ARG A 171 -8.79 -12.07 -9.74
CA ARG A 171 -9.14 -12.05 -11.17
C ARG A 171 -8.51 -10.86 -11.89
N PHE A 172 -8.50 -9.69 -11.26
CA PHE A 172 -7.86 -8.49 -11.78
C PHE A 172 -6.37 -8.72 -11.99
N ILE A 173 -5.65 -9.26 -11.01
CA ILE A 173 -4.21 -9.54 -11.15
C ILE A 173 -3.90 -10.60 -12.21
N ARG A 174 -4.70 -11.67 -12.31
CA ARG A 174 -4.59 -12.64 -13.42
C ARG A 174 -4.70 -11.95 -14.78
N ALA A 175 -5.66 -11.03 -14.92
CA ALA A 175 -5.85 -10.25 -16.15
C ALA A 175 -4.70 -9.24 -16.39
N VAL A 176 -4.20 -8.57 -15.36
CA VAL A 176 -3.03 -7.67 -15.42
C VAL A 176 -1.82 -8.42 -15.96
N PHE A 177 -1.52 -9.60 -15.42
CA PHE A 177 -0.40 -10.41 -15.88
C PHE A 177 -0.60 -10.88 -17.33
N GLN A 178 -1.78 -11.40 -17.66
CA GLN A 178 -2.08 -11.81 -19.04
C GLN A 178 -1.92 -10.64 -20.02
N ARG A 179 -2.33 -9.43 -19.63
CA ARG A 179 -2.15 -8.21 -20.43
C ARG A 179 -0.68 -7.81 -20.56
N ARG A 180 0.12 -7.91 -19.48
CA ARG A 180 1.57 -7.66 -19.50
C ARG A 180 2.27 -8.57 -20.51
N ILE A 181 2.05 -9.88 -20.41
CA ILE A 181 2.66 -10.87 -21.33
C ILE A 181 2.27 -10.60 -22.78
N ARG A 182 0.98 -10.36 -23.05
CA ARG A 182 0.52 -9.99 -24.39
C ARG A 182 1.18 -8.72 -24.92
N ARG A 183 1.46 -7.71 -24.08
CA ARG A 183 2.15 -6.48 -24.50
C ARG A 183 3.64 -6.71 -24.78
N THR A 184 4.31 -7.49 -23.94
CA THR A 184 5.75 -7.75 -24.09
C THR A 184 6.02 -8.62 -25.31
N LEU A 185 5.16 -9.61 -25.58
CA LEU A 185 5.31 -10.53 -26.71
C LEU A 185 4.65 -10.04 -28.01
N VAL A 186 3.95 -8.89 -28.00
CA VAL A 186 3.18 -8.38 -29.15
C VAL A 186 4.01 -8.13 -30.42
N LYS A 187 5.31 -7.90 -30.26
CA LYS A 187 6.22 -7.60 -31.37
C LYS A 187 6.55 -8.83 -32.23
N ASP A 188 6.28 -10.03 -31.71
CA ASP A 188 6.60 -11.30 -32.36
C ASP A 188 5.32 -12.11 -32.61
N ARG A 189 4.91 -12.18 -33.89
CA ARG A 189 3.69 -12.92 -34.30
C ARG A 189 3.76 -14.41 -33.96
N PHE A 190 4.96 -15.00 -33.94
CA PHE A 190 5.14 -16.40 -33.61
C PHE A 190 4.92 -16.62 -32.12
N LYS A 191 5.58 -15.82 -31.26
CA LYS A 191 5.37 -15.89 -29.80
C LYS A 191 3.94 -15.61 -29.38
N MET A 192 3.23 -14.72 -30.06
CA MET A 192 1.81 -14.47 -29.80
C MET A 192 0.95 -15.72 -30.03
N ARG A 193 1.19 -16.48 -31.10
CA ARG A 193 0.48 -17.76 -31.34
C ARG A 193 0.80 -18.80 -30.26
N LEU A 194 2.03 -18.82 -29.75
CA LEU A 194 2.40 -19.71 -28.63
C LEU A 194 1.63 -19.36 -27.35
N VAL A 195 1.49 -18.07 -27.04
CA VAL A 195 0.71 -17.61 -25.88
C VAL A 195 -0.77 -18.01 -26.03
N GLU A 196 -1.35 -17.84 -27.22
CA GLU A 196 -2.73 -18.24 -27.51
C GLU A 196 -2.92 -19.75 -27.35
N ARG A 197 -1.96 -20.55 -27.83
CA ARG A 197 -1.98 -22.01 -27.68
C ARG A 197 -1.86 -22.44 -26.21
N ALA A 198 -0.89 -21.89 -25.48
CA ALA A 198 -0.74 -22.15 -24.05
C ALA A 198 -1.99 -21.76 -23.24
N GLN A 199 -2.66 -20.65 -23.62
CA GLN A 199 -3.92 -20.24 -23.00
C GLN A 199 -5.08 -21.19 -23.29
N SER A 200 -5.12 -21.79 -24.48
CA SER A 200 -6.20 -22.72 -24.86
C SER A 200 -6.20 -24.04 -24.09
N GLU A 201 -5.06 -24.43 -23.52
CA GLU A 201 -4.90 -25.64 -22.70
C GLU A 201 -5.25 -25.42 -21.23
N LEU A 202 -5.43 -24.16 -20.83
CA LEU A 202 -5.64 -23.74 -19.45
C LEU A 202 -7.07 -23.23 -19.25
N PRO A 203 -7.58 -23.24 -18.01
CA PRO A 203 -8.86 -22.60 -17.72
C PRO A 203 -8.81 -21.09 -18.04
N PRO A 204 -9.96 -20.44 -18.30
CA PRO A 204 -10.01 -19.00 -18.54
C PRO A 204 -9.38 -18.21 -17.37
N LEU A 205 -8.48 -17.29 -17.68
CA LEU A 205 -7.70 -16.52 -16.69
C LEU A 205 -6.97 -17.46 -15.69
N PRO A 206 -5.98 -18.23 -16.16
CA PRO A 206 -5.20 -19.12 -15.30
C PRO A 206 -4.34 -18.33 -14.31
N ALA A 207 -3.78 -19.02 -13.32
CA ALA A 207 -2.77 -18.42 -12.46
C ALA A 207 -1.56 -17.94 -13.28
N PRO A 208 -0.97 -16.77 -12.96
CA PRO A 208 0.18 -16.23 -13.68
C PRO A 208 1.35 -17.20 -13.83
N GLN A 209 1.71 -17.88 -12.74
CA GLN A 209 2.78 -18.89 -12.74
C GLN A 209 2.48 -20.07 -13.68
N ASP A 210 1.23 -20.53 -13.75
CA ASP A 210 0.84 -21.63 -14.62
C ASP A 210 0.87 -21.23 -16.08
N LEU A 211 0.43 -20.01 -16.41
CA LEU A 211 0.54 -19.45 -17.74
C LEU A 211 2.01 -19.32 -18.18
N ALA A 212 2.88 -18.81 -17.30
CA ALA A 212 4.29 -18.67 -17.59
C ALA A 212 4.97 -20.03 -17.84
N ARG A 213 4.67 -21.03 -16.99
CA ARG A 213 5.14 -22.41 -17.17
C ARG A 213 4.61 -23.06 -18.45
N ALA A 214 3.34 -22.86 -18.78
CA ALA A 214 2.74 -23.38 -20.01
C ALA A 214 3.37 -22.79 -21.26
N ILE A 215 3.66 -21.48 -21.27
CA ILE A 215 4.44 -20.84 -22.35
C ILE A 215 5.84 -21.49 -22.46
N GLY A 216 6.50 -21.73 -21.32
CA GLY A 216 7.83 -22.35 -21.25
C GLY A 216 7.92 -23.76 -21.84
N ARG A 217 6.81 -24.53 -21.84
CA ARG A 217 6.75 -25.85 -22.49
C ARG A 217 6.89 -25.78 -24.01
N TYR A 218 6.46 -24.66 -24.60
CA TYR A 218 6.52 -24.41 -26.03
C TYR A 218 7.79 -23.68 -26.46
N ASP A 219 8.23 -22.71 -25.65
CA ASP A 219 9.42 -21.91 -25.89
C ASP A 219 10.03 -21.49 -24.53
N VAL A 220 11.19 -22.06 -24.23
CA VAL A 220 11.87 -21.87 -22.94
C VAL A 220 12.18 -20.39 -22.70
N ALA A 221 12.68 -19.67 -23.70
CA ALA A 221 13.06 -18.26 -23.58
C ALA A 221 11.83 -17.36 -23.36
N ALA A 222 10.70 -17.65 -24.00
CA ALA A 222 9.44 -16.94 -23.78
C ALA A 222 8.86 -17.24 -22.40
N GLY A 223 9.01 -18.47 -21.90
CA GLY A 223 8.64 -18.85 -20.54
C GLY A 223 9.47 -18.13 -19.48
N GLU A 224 10.79 -18.10 -19.63
CA GLU A 224 11.71 -17.35 -18.75
C GLU A 224 11.38 -15.86 -18.71
N LEU A 225 11.15 -15.25 -19.88
CA LEU A 225 10.71 -13.87 -19.96
C LEU A 225 9.37 -13.65 -19.25
N ALA A 226 8.43 -14.59 -19.37
CA ALA A 226 7.15 -14.49 -18.66
C ALA A 226 7.32 -14.58 -17.14
N LEU A 227 8.21 -15.44 -16.64
CA LEU A 227 8.55 -15.53 -15.21
C LEU A 227 9.27 -14.27 -14.71
N GLN A 228 10.15 -13.66 -15.52
CA GLN A 228 10.77 -12.38 -15.19
C GLN A 228 9.76 -11.24 -15.10
N GLU A 229 8.80 -11.17 -16.02
CA GLU A 229 7.71 -10.20 -15.97
C GLU A 229 6.78 -10.44 -14.77
N LEU A 230 6.57 -11.71 -14.39
CA LEU A 230 5.81 -12.08 -13.19
C LEU A 230 6.51 -11.59 -11.92
N ALA A 231 7.81 -11.84 -11.78
CA ALA A 231 8.59 -11.42 -10.62
C ALA A 231 8.64 -9.89 -10.45
N ARG A 232 8.48 -9.12 -11.53
CA ARG A 232 8.39 -7.65 -11.51
C ARG A 232 7.00 -7.12 -11.15
N LEU A 233 5.98 -7.97 -11.14
CA LEU A 233 4.61 -7.58 -10.85
C LEU A 233 4.40 -7.55 -9.33
N SER A 234 4.62 -6.38 -8.72
CA SER A 234 4.42 -6.15 -7.29
C SER A 234 3.38 -5.06 -6.97
N PRO A 235 2.08 -5.35 -7.19
CA PRO A 235 1.00 -4.42 -6.87
C PRO A 235 0.86 -4.20 -5.37
N LEU A 236 0.55 -2.96 -4.97
CA LEU A 236 0.23 -2.62 -3.59
C LEU A 236 -1.19 -3.08 -3.26
N LEU A 237 -1.45 -3.52 -2.02
CA LEU A 237 -2.78 -3.96 -1.57
C LEU A 237 -3.31 -3.07 -0.44
N VAL A 238 -4.52 -2.55 -0.63
CA VAL A 238 -5.31 -1.86 0.40
C VAL A 238 -6.60 -2.63 0.65
N VAL A 239 -6.89 -2.92 1.92
CA VAL A 239 -8.19 -3.49 2.33
C VAL A 239 -9.06 -2.37 2.89
N ASN A 240 -10.10 -1.97 2.18
CA ASN A 240 -11.03 -0.95 2.63
C ASN A 240 -12.27 -1.57 3.31
N GLY A 241 -12.93 -0.82 4.19
CA GLY A 241 -14.17 -1.24 4.83
C GLY A 241 -13.97 -2.35 5.88
N VAL A 242 -12.82 -2.37 6.56
CA VAL A 242 -12.56 -3.28 7.68
C VAL A 242 -13.53 -2.98 8.82
N ARG A 243 -14.26 -4.01 9.29
CA ARG A 243 -15.27 -3.86 10.36
C ARG A 243 -14.83 -4.54 11.64
N LEU A 244 -14.22 -5.71 11.51
CA LEU A 244 -13.76 -6.53 12.61
C LEU A 244 -12.23 -6.53 12.67
N ARG A 245 -11.68 -6.75 13.87
CA ARG A 245 -10.22 -6.93 14.02
C ARG A 245 -9.69 -8.11 13.21
N THR A 246 -10.50 -9.14 12.98
CA THR A 246 -10.12 -10.27 12.12
C THR A 246 -9.98 -9.87 10.65
N ASP A 247 -10.69 -8.82 10.19
CA ASP A 247 -10.60 -8.38 8.79
C ASP A 247 -9.26 -7.68 8.51
N SER A 248 -8.57 -7.15 9.53
CA SER A 248 -7.24 -6.55 9.34
C SER A 248 -6.19 -7.58 8.92
N ASP A 249 -6.42 -8.86 9.23
CA ASP A 249 -5.54 -9.97 8.86
C ASP A 249 -5.75 -10.42 7.40
N LEU A 250 -6.83 -9.97 6.74
CA LEU A 250 -7.14 -10.32 5.36
C LEU A 250 -6.06 -9.85 4.38
N GLY A 251 -5.50 -8.67 4.59
CA GLY A 251 -4.46 -8.11 3.71
C GLY A 251 -3.20 -8.98 3.66
N PRO A 252 -2.55 -9.24 4.82
CA PRO A 252 -1.43 -10.17 4.91
C PRO A 252 -1.76 -11.57 4.38
N ALA A 253 -2.94 -12.10 4.71
CA ALA A 253 -3.41 -13.39 4.21
C ALA A 253 -3.48 -13.43 2.67
N MET A 254 -4.07 -12.42 2.04
CA MET A 254 -4.15 -12.33 0.58
C MET A 254 -2.78 -12.24 -0.08
N CYS A 255 -1.81 -11.55 0.54
CA CYS A 255 -0.45 -11.47 0.02
C CYS A 255 0.23 -12.84 0.01
N ASP A 256 0.12 -13.57 1.13
CA ASP A 256 0.66 -14.91 1.28
C ASP A 256 0.03 -15.89 0.27
N MET A 257 -1.30 -15.89 0.15
CA MET A 257 -2.02 -16.77 -0.78
C MET A 257 -1.74 -16.43 -2.25
N ALA A 258 -1.59 -15.14 -2.58
CA ALA A 258 -1.20 -14.73 -3.93
C ALA A 258 0.23 -15.16 -4.28
N ALA A 259 1.16 -15.06 -3.34
CA ALA A 259 2.53 -15.51 -3.56
C ALA A 259 2.57 -17.02 -3.81
N ARG A 260 1.85 -17.82 -3.00
CA ARG A 260 1.82 -19.30 -3.13
C ARG A 260 1.11 -19.78 -4.39
N TYR A 261 -0.09 -19.26 -4.67
CA TYR A 261 -0.97 -19.84 -5.70
C TYR A 261 -0.97 -19.07 -7.02
N LEU A 262 -0.61 -17.79 -7.02
CA LEU A 262 -0.51 -17.00 -8.25
C LEU A 262 0.94 -16.77 -8.70
N GLY A 263 1.90 -16.86 -7.78
CA GLY A 263 3.30 -16.46 -8.01
C GLY A 263 3.47 -14.94 -8.07
N VAL A 264 2.53 -14.17 -7.51
CA VAL A 264 2.53 -12.70 -7.51
C VAL A 264 2.73 -12.20 -6.10
N GLY A 265 3.70 -11.30 -5.89
CA GLY A 265 3.90 -10.66 -4.60
C GLY A 265 3.08 -9.40 -4.50
N PHE A 266 2.02 -9.42 -3.69
CA PHE A 266 1.42 -8.17 -3.26
C PHE A 266 2.24 -7.55 -2.14
N GLU A 267 2.25 -6.23 -2.11
CA GLU A 267 2.81 -5.46 -1.00
C GLU A 267 1.66 -4.82 -0.21
N TYR A 268 1.40 -5.34 0.99
CA TYR A 268 0.32 -4.85 1.83
C TYR A 268 0.67 -3.50 2.46
N VAL A 269 -0.02 -2.44 2.04
CA VAL A 269 0.24 -1.08 2.55
C VAL A 269 -0.64 -0.72 3.76
N GLY A 270 -1.80 -1.36 3.91
CA GLY A 270 -2.66 -1.18 5.08
C GLY A 270 -4.14 -1.39 4.80
N HIS A 271 -4.95 -1.10 5.82
CA HIS A 271 -6.40 -1.14 5.72
C HIS A 271 -7.03 0.17 6.15
N VAL A 272 -8.27 0.40 5.71
CA VAL A 272 -9.12 1.51 6.14
C VAL A 272 -10.33 0.92 6.86
N GLU A 273 -10.54 1.33 8.11
CA GLU A 273 -11.70 0.94 8.89
C GLU A 273 -13.00 1.52 8.31
N GLN A 274 -14.12 0.82 8.51
CA GLN A 274 -15.44 1.33 8.20
C GLN A 274 -15.79 2.49 9.15
N ASP A 275 -16.09 3.65 8.59
CA ASP A 275 -16.37 4.89 9.32
C ASP A 275 -17.43 5.71 8.57
N ASP A 276 -18.49 6.11 9.26
CA ASP A 276 -19.57 6.93 8.68
C ASP A 276 -19.06 8.31 8.22
N SER A 277 -17.92 8.77 8.74
CA SER A 277 -17.27 10.01 8.30
C SER A 277 -16.91 9.96 6.81
N VAL A 278 -16.60 8.77 6.27
CA VAL A 278 -16.34 8.59 4.82
C VAL A 278 -17.60 8.88 4.03
N TRP A 279 -18.72 8.29 4.44
CA TRP A 279 -20.01 8.50 3.79
C TRP A 279 -20.46 9.96 3.91
N LEU A 280 -20.34 10.56 5.09
CA LEU A 280 -20.66 11.97 5.32
C LEU A 280 -19.84 12.90 4.42
N GLY A 281 -18.54 12.64 4.25
CA GLY A 281 -17.68 13.43 3.36
C GLY A 281 -18.16 13.37 1.90
N VAL A 282 -18.49 12.18 1.40
CA VAL A 282 -19.06 12.01 0.04
C VAL A 282 -20.37 12.77 -0.11
N VAL A 283 -21.30 12.64 0.84
CA VAL A 283 -22.59 13.37 0.82
C VAL A 283 -22.39 14.88 0.84
N ARG A 284 -21.41 15.36 1.60
CA ARG A 284 -21.06 16.78 1.70
C ARG A 284 -20.23 17.29 0.52
N ARG A 285 -19.86 16.42 -0.43
CA ARG A 285 -18.98 16.73 -1.56
C ARG A 285 -17.63 17.31 -1.08
N ARG A 286 -17.06 16.71 -0.02
CA ARG A 286 -15.80 17.11 0.59
C ARG A 286 -14.90 15.90 0.84
N PRO A 287 -13.60 15.98 0.52
CA PRO A 287 -12.65 14.92 0.87
C PRO A 287 -12.62 14.64 2.37
N LEU A 288 -12.48 13.36 2.75
CA LEU A 288 -12.45 12.92 4.15
C LEU A 288 -11.35 13.63 4.96
N LEU A 289 -10.14 13.76 4.40
CA LEU A 289 -9.02 14.42 5.08
C LEU A 289 -9.25 15.93 5.33
N ILE A 290 -10.28 16.51 4.72
CA ILE A 290 -10.68 17.91 4.92
C ILE A 290 -11.91 17.98 5.80
N ASP A 291 -12.92 17.15 5.54
CA ASP A 291 -14.19 17.18 6.27
C ASP A 291 -14.05 16.63 7.70
N SER A 292 -13.28 15.56 7.87
CA SER A 292 -13.14 14.82 9.14
C SER A 292 -11.71 14.31 9.35
N PRO A 293 -10.70 15.20 9.46
CA PRO A 293 -9.27 14.83 9.53
C PRO A 293 -8.89 13.97 10.74
N THR A 294 -9.65 14.04 11.83
CA THR A 294 -9.37 13.30 13.06
C THR A 294 -10.04 11.92 13.12
N SER A 295 -10.84 11.57 12.10
CA SER A 295 -11.56 10.29 12.04
C SER A 295 -10.61 9.09 11.94
N LYS A 296 -11.12 7.88 12.21
CA LYS A 296 -10.30 6.66 12.16
C LYS A 296 -9.84 6.39 10.73
N SER A 297 -10.75 6.45 9.77
CA SER A 297 -10.42 6.25 8.35
C SER A 297 -9.49 7.33 7.81
N ALA A 298 -9.60 8.59 8.28
CA ALA A 298 -8.67 9.64 7.91
C ALA A 298 -7.23 9.28 8.33
N ARG A 299 -7.03 8.87 9.58
CA ARG A 299 -5.73 8.41 10.08
C ARG A 299 -5.22 7.18 9.34
N ASN A 300 -6.10 6.24 9.00
CA ASN A 300 -5.73 5.06 8.22
C ASN A 300 -5.24 5.45 6.81
N ILE A 301 -5.97 6.34 6.13
CA ILE A 301 -5.57 6.84 4.80
C ILE A 301 -4.25 7.61 4.88
N GLU A 302 -4.04 8.45 5.90
CA GLU A 302 -2.74 9.12 6.11
C GLU A 302 -1.60 8.12 6.25
N ARG A 303 -1.79 7.05 7.05
CA ARG A 303 -0.77 5.99 7.21
C ARG A 303 -0.50 5.26 5.90
N ILE A 304 -1.54 4.92 5.14
CA ILE A 304 -1.40 4.30 3.81
C ILE A 304 -0.65 5.23 2.86
N ALA A 305 -0.99 6.52 2.83
CA ALA A 305 -0.35 7.51 1.97
C ALA A 305 1.13 7.71 2.32
N ARG A 306 1.50 7.75 3.61
CA ARG A 306 2.89 7.78 4.07
C ARG A 306 3.68 6.59 3.56
N ARG A 307 3.14 5.37 3.67
CA ARG A 307 3.78 4.15 3.17
C ARG A 307 3.96 4.17 1.66
N ILE A 308 2.94 4.57 0.92
CA ILE A 308 3.03 4.72 -0.55
C ILE A 308 4.12 5.73 -0.94
N LEU A 309 4.21 6.87 -0.26
CA LEU A 309 5.24 7.86 -0.49
C LEU A 309 6.66 7.31 -0.21
N ALA A 310 6.81 6.56 0.87
CA ALA A 310 8.07 5.90 1.23
C ALA A 310 8.49 4.84 0.18
N LEU A 311 7.53 4.12 -0.40
CA LEU A 311 7.79 3.14 -1.47
C LEU A 311 8.15 3.80 -2.80
N ALA A 312 7.46 4.88 -3.16
CA ALA A 312 7.78 5.64 -4.37
C ALA A 312 9.22 6.16 -4.32
N THR A 313 9.61 6.78 -3.20
CA THR A 313 10.97 7.29 -3.00
C THR A 313 12.01 6.18 -2.99
N THR A 314 11.73 5.02 -2.38
CA THR A 314 12.66 3.88 -2.40
C THR A 314 12.90 3.35 -3.82
N ARG A 315 11.85 3.28 -4.65
CA ARG A 315 11.95 2.85 -6.05
C ARG A 315 12.72 3.86 -6.92
N GLU A 316 12.70 5.16 -6.61
CA GLU A 316 13.56 6.17 -7.27
C GLU A 316 15.05 5.90 -7.06
N HIS A 317 15.43 5.36 -5.90
CA HIS A 317 16.82 5.06 -5.55
C HIS A 317 17.31 3.71 -6.10
N GLY A 318 16.53 3.05 -6.97
CA GLY A 318 16.97 1.89 -7.75
C GLY A 318 17.01 0.56 -6.99
N LYS A 319 16.51 0.49 -5.75
CA LYS A 319 16.26 -0.80 -5.09
C LYS A 319 14.97 -1.39 -5.64
N LEU A 320 15.10 -2.26 -6.64
CA LEU A 320 14.02 -3.19 -6.98
C LEU A 320 13.87 -4.18 -5.82
N PRO A 321 12.65 -4.50 -5.38
CA PRO A 321 12.45 -5.60 -4.44
C PRO A 321 13.06 -6.87 -5.03
N ASP A 322 13.67 -7.69 -4.18
CA ASP A 322 14.27 -8.93 -4.63
C ASP A 322 13.20 -9.77 -5.34
N PRO A 323 13.51 -10.35 -6.53
CA PRO A 323 12.58 -11.21 -7.22
C PRO A 323 12.10 -12.29 -6.27
N ILE A 324 10.79 -12.50 -6.22
CA ILE A 324 10.25 -13.66 -5.51
C ILE A 324 10.90 -14.88 -6.13
N SER A 325 11.69 -15.60 -5.34
CA SER A 325 12.19 -16.91 -5.75
C SER A 325 10.96 -17.77 -5.94
N LEU A 326 10.58 -18.02 -7.20
CA LEU A 326 9.54 -18.97 -7.55
C LEU A 326 10.10 -20.36 -7.20
N VAL A 327 9.97 -20.76 -5.93
CA VAL A 327 10.52 -22.01 -5.41
C VAL A 327 9.91 -23.16 -6.22
N SER A 328 10.80 -23.98 -6.80
CA SER A 328 10.44 -25.11 -7.66
C SER A 328 10.31 -26.44 -6.90
N SER A 329 10.50 -26.45 -5.58
CA SER A 329 10.37 -27.63 -4.72
C SER A 329 9.06 -27.61 -3.95
N ASP A 330 8.47 -28.78 -3.72
CA ASP A 330 7.36 -28.94 -2.79
C ASP A 330 7.75 -28.35 -1.41
N PRO A 331 6.86 -27.58 -0.77
CA PRO A 331 7.16 -26.94 0.51
C PRO A 331 7.40 -28.01 1.57
N ASN A 332 8.44 -27.83 2.38
CA ASN A 332 8.68 -28.70 3.53
C ASN A 332 7.67 -28.38 4.67
N LEU A 333 7.60 -29.20 5.73
CA LEU A 333 6.62 -29.03 6.81
C LEU A 333 6.81 -27.71 7.57
N TYR A 334 8.03 -27.17 7.63
CA TYR A 334 8.29 -25.85 8.22
C TYR A 334 7.73 -24.74 7.32
N ASP A 335 7.91 -24.84 6.00
CA ASP A 335 7.35 -23.91 5.02
C ASP A 335 5.81 -23.93 5.03
N VAL A 336 5.21 -25.11 5.18
CA VAL A 336 3.75 -25.28 5.31
C VAL A 336 3.23 -24.49 6.51
N LEU A 337 3.91 -24.56 7.67
CA LEU A 337 3.52 -23.76 8.83
C LEU A 337 4.00 -22.30 8.78
N GLY A 338 4.92 -21.95 7.89
CA GLY A 338 5.60 -20.64 7.90
C GLY A 338 6.49 -20.48 9.13
N THR A 339 7.24 -21.53 9.47
CA THR A 339 8.16 -21.61 10.63
C THR A 339 9.57 -21.96 10.16
N HIS A 340 10.48 -22.23 11.09
CA HIS A 340 11.85 -22.62 10.81
C HIS A 340 12.28 -23.80 11.69
N ARG A 341 13.38 -24.47 11.34
CA ARG A 341 13.91 -25.65 12.06
C ARG A 341 14.15 -25.38 13.55
N GLY A 342 14.57 -24.16 13.89
CA GLY A 342 14.78 -23.72 15.28
C GLY A 342 13.53 -23.29 16.05
N ALA A 343 12.32 -23.40 15.47
CA ALA A 343 11.11 -22.91 16.12
C ALA A 343 10.75 -23.70 17.39
N THR A 344 10.42 -22.98 18.45
CA THR A 344 9.92 -23.55 19.70
C THR A 344 8.54 -24.18 19.51
N ASP A 345 8.16 -25.13 20.38
CA ASP A 345 6.83 -25.76 20.33
C ASP A 345 5.69 -24.74 20.39
N GLU A 346 5.88 -23.63 21.10
CA GLU A 346 4.86 -22.59 21.18
C GLU A 346 4.76 -21.79 19.87
N GLU A 347 5.87 -21.52 19.19
CA GLU A 347 5.88 -20.92 17.86
C GLU A 347 5.20 -21.85 16.84
N VAL A 348 5.46 -23.16 16.90
CA VAL A 348 4.80 -24.16 16.05
C VAL A 348 3.28 -24.18 16.31
N ARG A 349 2.83 -24.16 17.58
CA ARG A 349 1.39 -24.09 17.91
C ARG A 349 0.74 -22.80 17.40
N ARG A 350 1.39 -21.65 17.56
CA ARG A 350 0.90 -20.36 17.06
C ARG A 350 0.81 -20.35 15.53
N ALA A 351 1.83 -20.88 14.87
CA ALA A 351 1.88 -21.00 13.41
C ALA A 351 0.78 -21.92 12.88
N TYR A 352 0.60 -23.09 13.49
CA TYR A 352 -0.51 -24.00 13.18
C TYR A 352 -1.86 -23.32 13.32
N LYS A 353 -2.12 -22.61 14.43
CA LYS A 353 -3.38 -21.89 14.60
C LYS A 353 -3.61 -20.89 13.46
N ARG A 354 -2.58 -20.10 13.10
CA ARG A 354 -2.68 -19.13 11.99
C ARG A 354 -2.97 -19.82 10.66
N GLN A 355 -2.23 -20.87 10.30
CA GLN A 355 -2.46 -21.58 9.04
C GLN A 355 -3.84 -22.25 9.02
N ARG A 356 -4.26 -22.89 10.12
CA ARG A 356 -5.59 -23.49 10.21
C ARG A 356 -6.72 -22.47 10.03
N ASP A 357 -6.56 -21.28 10.62
CA ASP A 357 -7.54 -20.20 10.46
C ASP A 357 -7.54 -19.66 9.01
N LEU A 358 -6.37 -19.57 8.35
CA LEU A 358 -6.23 -19.20 6.93
C LEU A 358 -6.85 -20.22 5.97
N TYR A 359 -6.68 -21.51 6.25
CA TYR A 359 -7.16 -22.63 5.44
C TYR A 359 -8.52 -23.17 5.89
N GLN A 360 -9.21 -22.48 6.80
CA GLN A 360 -10.55 -22.87 7.21
C GLN A 360 -11.53 -22.76 6.02
N THR A 361 -12.49 -23.69 5.95
CA THR A 361 -13.59 -23.62 4.99
C THR A 361 -14.31 -22.28 5.11
N GLY A 362 -14.42 -21.55 3.99
CA GLY A 362 -15.02 -20.21 3.95
C GLY A 362 -14.05 -19.06 4.20
N SER A 363 -12.74 -19.34 4.37
CA SER A 363 -11.71 -18.30 4.44
C SER A 363 -11.75 -17.38 3.22
N LEU A 364 -11.88 -16.08 3.47
CA LEU A 364 -11.99 -15.08 2.41
C LEU A 364 -10.76 -15.05 1.51
N ALA A 365 -9.56 -15.20 2.07
CA ALA A 365 -8.29 -15.12 1.36
C ALA A 365 -8.09 -16.23 0.32
N LEU A 366 -8.80 -17.35 0.46
CA LEU A 366 -8.73 -18.51 -0.44
C LEU A 366 -9.81 -18.49 -1.53
N THR A 367 -10.75 -17.55 -1.45
CA THR A 367 -11.85 -17.45 -2.42
C THR A 367 -11.29 -17.36 -3.84
N SER A 368 -11.77 -18.23 -4.74
CA SER A 368 -11.35 -18.30 -6.16
C SER A 368 -9.93 -18.85 -6.42
N LEU A 369 -9.14 -19.15 -5.39
CA LEU A 369 -7.80 -19.72 -5.55
C LEU A 369 -7.79 -21.25 -5.52
N LEU A 370 -8.55 -21.86 -4.62
CA LEU A 370 -8.56 -23.31 -4.42
C LEU A 370 -9.93 -23.92 -4.69
N THR A 371 -9.93 -25.14 -5.23
CA THR A 371 -11.11 -26.02 -5.24
C THR A 371 -11.32 -26.63 -3.85
N GLU A 372 -12.51 -27.15 -3.56
CA GLU A 372 -12.76 -27.84 -2.28
C GLU A 372 -11.82 -29.02 -2.05
N GLU A 373 -11.48 -29.77 -3.11
CA GLU A 373 -10.55 -30.89 -3.03
C GLU A 373 -9.12 -30.41 -2.71
N ALA A 374 -8.65 -29.37 -3.41
CA ALA A 374 -7.32 -28.79 -3.14
C ALA A 374 -7.25 -28.19 -1.73
N LEU A 375 -8.32 -27.55 -1.25
CA LEU A 375 -8.41 -27.04 0.11
C LEU A 375 -8.25 -28.17 1.14
N ARG A 376 -8.91 -29.31 0.95
CA ARG A 376 -8.74 -30.48 1.84
C ARG A 376 -7.32 -31.02 1.84
N THR A 377 -6.67 -31.05 0.68
CA THR A 377 -5.25 -31.45 0.59
C THR A 377 -4.36 -30.52 1.40
N GLU A 378 -4.57 -29.20 1.30
CA GLU A 378 -3.78 -28.22 2.05
C GLU A 378 -4.08 -28.29 3.56
N GLN A 379 -5.34 -28.49 3.95
CA GLN A 379 -5.72 -28.72 5.35
C GLN A 379 -5.00 -29.95 5.93
N ALA A 380 -4.99 -31.07 5.20
CA ALA A 380 -4.30 -32.29 5.61
C ALA A 380 -2.78 -32.07 5.76
N ARG A 381 -2.15 -31.28 4.86
CA ARG A 381 -0.74 -30.91 4.96
C ARG A 381 -0.45 -30.07 6.22
N VAL A 382 -1.32 -29.12 6.55
CA VAL A 382 -1.19 -28.29 7.75
C VAL A 382 -1.32 -29.15 9.03
N GLU A 383 -2.23 -30.12 9.03
CA GLU A 383 -2.40 -31.10 10.13
C GLU A 383 -1.16 -32.00 10.26
N GLU A 384 -0.68 -32.58 9.16
CA GLU A 384 0.53 -33.42 9.13
C GLU A 384 1.76 -32.67 9.65
N ALA A 385 1.93 -31.41 9.22
CA ALA A 385 3.01 -30.55 9.68
C ALA A 385 2.93 -30.30 11.19
N HIS A 386 1.73 -30.05 11.71
CA HIS A 386 1.52 -29.86 13.14
C HIS A 386 1.85 -31.10 13.97
N GLU A 387 1.35 -32.28 13.56
CA GLU A 387 1.59 -33.54 14.26
C GLU A 387 3.06 -33.95 14.25
N THR A 388 3.74 -33.75 13.12
CA THR A 388 5.15 -34.14 12.96
C THR A 388 6.08 -33.18 13.72
N LEU A 389 5.84 -31.87 13.67
CA LEU A 389 6.72 -30.87 14.25
C LEU A 389 6.55 -30.68 15.76
N LEU A 390 5.43 -31.13 16.35
CA LEU A 390 5.25 -31.13 17.81
C LEU A 390 5.74 -32.39 18.50
N ASP A 391 5.87 -33.51 17.79
CA ASP A 391 6.43 -34.74 18.35
C ASP A 391 7.97 -34.71 18.21
N PRO A 392 8.74 -34.69 19.32
CA PRO A 392 10.20 -34.57 19.25
C PRO A 392 10.87 -35.70 18.47
N ILE A 393 10.31 -36.90 18.50
CA ILE A 393 10.87 -38.08 17.82
C ILE A 393 10.60 -37.97 16.32
N ARG A 394 9.34 -37.65 15.95
CA ARG A 394 8.96 -37.49 14.53
C ARG A 394 9.66 -36.29 13.89
N ARG A 395 9.73 -35.16 14.59
CA ARG A 395 10.47 -33.96 14.14
C ARG A 395 11.92 -34.26 13.86
N ARG A 396 12.60 -34.98 14.75
CA ARG A 396 14.02 -35.35 14.55
C ARG A 396 14.22 -36.28 13.35
N ALA A 397 13.34 -37.27 13.18
CA ALA A 397 13.39 -38.17 12.03
C ALA A 397 13.14 -37.42 10.70
N TYR A 398 12.20 -36.46 10.70
CA TYR A 398 11.92 -35.59 9.58
C TYR A 398 13.10 -34.65 9.25
N ASP A 399 13.70 -34.03 10.26
CA ASP A 399 14.85 -33.15 10.08
C ASP A 399 16.03 -33.87 9.43
N ILE A 400 16.29 -35.12 9.83
CA ILE A 400 17.35 -35.96 9.25
C ILE A 400 17.07 -36.30 7.78
N SER A 401 15.80 -36.53 7.41
CA SER A 401 15.46 -36.92 6.04
C SER A 401 15.43 -35.74 5.07
N VAL A 402 14.99 -34.57 5.51
CA VAL A 402 14.82 -33.38 4.66
C VAL A 402 16.06 -32.49 4.65
N PHE A 403 16.84 -32.46 5.73
CA PHE A 403 18.05 -31.65 5.85
C PHE A 403 19.26 -32.53 6.21
N PRO A 404 19.84 -33.25 5.23
CA PRO A 404 20.97 -34.14 5.47
C PRO A 404 22.27 -33.41 5.88
N ASP A 405 22.37 -32.10 5.59
CA ASP A 405 23.49 -31.24 5.98
C ASP A 405 23.13 -30.33 7.17
N ASP A 406 24.06 -30.23 8.14
CA ASP A 406 23.96 -29.51 9.41
C ASP A 406 23.92 -27.97 9.30
N GLY A 407 23.26 -27.42 8.28
CA GLY A 407 23.03 -25.98 8.15
C GLY A 407 21.84 -25.53 8.98
N GLU A 408 22.07 -24.73 10.04
CA GLU A 408 20.98 -24.03 10.73
C GLU A 408 20.24 -23.11 9.75
N ASP A 409 19.00 -23.46 9.43
CA ASP A 409 18.14 -22.62 8.59
C ASP A 409 17.54 -21.51 9.48
N LYS A 410 18.00 -20.28 9.27
CA LYS A 410 17.58 -19.10 10.03
C LYS A 410 16.13 -18.72 9.67
N PRO A 411 15.39 -18.07 10.58
CA PRO A 411 14.02 -17.63 10.31
C PRO A 411 13.95 -16.76 9.06
N LYS A 412 13.28 -17.23 8.01
CA LYS A 412 12.81 -16.39 6.91
C LYS A 412 11.61 -15.58 7.42
N ARG A 413 11.84 -14.40 7.98
CA ARG A 413 10.78 -13.40 8.11
C ARG A 413 10.30 -13.05 6.71
N SER A 414 8.99 -12.86 6.54
CA SER A 414 8.41 -12.36 5.29
C SER A 414 8.89 -10.92 5.04
N GLU A 415 10.04 -10.77 4.37
CA GLU A 415 10.66 -9.48 4.05
C GLU A 415 9.74 -8.55 3.24
N GLN A 416 8.70 -9.11 2.59
CA GLN A 416 7.71 -8.35 1.81
C GLN A 416 6.84 -7.38 2.65
N THR A 417 6.71 -7.60 3.96
CA THR A 417 6.01 -6.68 4.87
C THR A 417 6.94 -5.70 5.60
N ASP A 418 8.26 -5.95 5.60
CA ASP A 418 9.21 -5.13 6.34
C ASP A 418 9.70 -3.93 5.52
N ALA A 419 9.78 -4.00 4.19
CA ALA A 419 10.29 -2.89 3.37
C ALA A 419 9.48 -1.58 3.53
N ALA A 420 8.15 -1.66 3.51
CA ALA A 420 7.28 -0.50 3.70
C ALA A 420 7.36 0.08 5.12
N LEU A 421 7.44 -0.78 6.14
CA LEU A 421 7.57 -0.39 7.55
C LEU A 421 8.95 0.20 7.85
N GLU A 422 10.01 -0.38 7.31
CA GLU A 422 11.37 0.12 7.39
C GLU A 422 11.53 1.47 6.69
N ALA A 423 10.90 1.63 5.51
CA ALA A 423 10.87 2.91 4.81
C ALA A 423 10.06 3.98 5.57
N GLU A 424 8.91 3.62 6.15
CA GLU A 424 8.13 4.50 7.05
C GLU A 424 8.97 4.95 8.25
N ARG A 425 9.66 4.01 8.91
CA ARG A 425 10.58 4.30 10.03
C ARG A 425 11.74 5.18 9.61
N ALA A 426 12.32 4.95 8.43
CA ALA A 426 13.42 5.77 7.90
C ALA A 426 12.97 7.21 7.61
N MET A 427 11.79 7.39 7.02
CA MET A 427 11.21 8.71 6.76
C MET A 427 10.87 9.45 8.07
N LEU A 428 10.23 8.78 9.02
CA LEU A 428 9.95 9.35 10.34
C LEU A 428 11.24 9.77 11.06
N ARG A 429 12.29 8.93 11.01
CA ARG A 429 13.61 9.30 11.56
C ARG A 429 14.19 10.53 10.89
N GLN A 430 14.07 10.66 9.56
CA GLN A 430 14.54 11.84 8.84
C GLN A 430 13.74 13.11 9.20
N GLU A 431 12.42 13.00 9.36
CA GLU A 431 11.53 14.08 9.80
C GLU A 431 11.87 14.51 11.24
N LEU A 432 12.01 13.55 12.16
CA LEU A 432 12.37 13.79 13.57
C LEU A 432 13.77 14.38 13.75
N THR A 433 14.74 13.98 12.92
CA THR A 433 16.10 14.55 12.97
C THR A 433 16.10 16.04 12.59
N ARG A 434 15.11 16.50 11.82
CA ARG A 434 14.92 17.92 11.49
C ARG A 434 14.13 18.68 12.57
N GLU A 435 13.23 18.00 13.30
CA GLU A 435 12.36 18.60 14.33
C GLU A 435 13.01 18.66 15.74
N ILE A 436 13.96 17.76 16.06
CA ILE A 436 14.60 17.70 17.39
C ILE A 436 15.90 18.53 17.40
N ASN A 437 15.86 19.65 18.11
CA ASN A 437 16.96 20.55 18.40
C ASN A 437 17.00 20.89 19.92
N ALA A 438 17.97 21.70 20.34
CA ALA A 438 18.15 22.07 21.75
C ALA A 438 16.97 22.87 22.35
N GLU A 439 16.10 23.43 21.52
CA GLU A 439 14.94 24.24 21.92
C GLU A 439 13.60 23.48 21.79
N THR A 440 13.61 22.24 21.29
CA THR A 440 12.38 21.47 21.02
C THR A 440 11.56 21.24 22.30
N GLU A 441 10.25 21.48 22.17
CA GLU A 441 9.28 21.16 23.21
C GLU A 441 8.73 19.74 23.02
N PHE A 442 9.01 18.86 23.98
CA PHE A 442 8.48 17.50 23.93
C PHE A 442 7.04 17.45 24.43
N THR A 443 6.13 17.23 23.49
CA THR A 443 4.71 16.93 23.72
C THR A 443 4.48 15.43 23.78
N GLY A 444 3.35 14.99 24.36
CA GLY A 444 2.95 13.58 24.33
C GLY A 444 2.93 13.00 22.91
N ARG A 445 2.39 13.78 21.95
CA ARG A 445 2.36 13.38 20.54
C ARG A 445 3.75 13.24 19.92
N LEU A 446 4.70 14.11 20.29
CA LEU A 446 6.09 14.00 19.82
C LEU A 446 6.78 12.76 20.39
N LEU A 447 6.55 12.43 21.66
CA LEU A 447 7.06 11.20 22.26
C LEU A 447 6.49 9.96 21.56
N GLY A 448 5.21 9.97 21.20
CA GLY A 448 4.59 8.94 20.37
C GLY A 448 5.24 8.81 18.99
N LYS A 449 5.46 9.92 18.28
CA LYS A 449 6.18 9.92 16.99
C LYS A 449 7.59 9.33 17.11
N VAL A 450 8.35 9.71 18.15
CA VAL A 450 9.71 9.18 18.38
C VAL A 450 9.66 7.68 18.60
N ARG A 451 8.75 7.21 19.45
CA ARG A 451 8.54 5.77 19.70
C ARG A 451 8.24 5.01 18.41
N GLU A 452 7.27 5.50 17.63
CA GLU A 452 6.86 4.88 16.35
C GLU A 452 8.01 4.84 15.34
N SER A 453 8.83 5.89 15.25
CA SER A 453 10.01 5.93 14.38
C SER A 453 11.11 4.93 14.75
N GLN A 454 11.15 4.51 16.02
CA GLN A 454 12.06 3.49 16.52
C GLN A 454 11.44 2.08 16.40
N GLY A 455 10.15 1.99 16.06
CA GLY A 455 9.45 0.71 15.90
C GLY A 455 9.09 0.03 17.22
N ILE A 456 9.04 0.81 18.30
CA ILE A 456 8.81 0.32 19.67
C ILE A 456 7.30 0.31 19.94
N GLU A 457 6.77 -0.81 20.41
CA GLU A 457 5.37 -0.88 20.85
C GLU A 457 5.20 -0.37 22.29
N ILE A 458 4.01 0.11 22.63
CA ILE A 458 3.74 0.63 23.99
C ILE A 458 3.94 -0.48 25.04
N GLU A 459 3.57 -1.71 24.69
CA GLU A 459 3.73 -2.90 25.50
C GLU A 459 5.20 -3.18 25.82
N GLU A 460 6.11 -2.95 24.86
CA GLU A 460 7.54 -3.15 25.04
C GLU A 460 8.13 -2.15 26.05
N ILE A 461 7.73 -0.88 25.97
CA ILE A 461 8.09 0.13 26.98
C ILE A 461 7.51 -0.25 28.34
N ALA A 462 6.26 -0.72 28.39
CA ALA A 462 5.60 -1.10 29.64
C ALA A 462 6.35 -2.25 30.35
N GLU A 463 6.77 -3.26 29.60
CA GLU A 463 7.52 -4.40 30.11
C GLU A 463 8.88 -4.00 30.68
N HIS A 464 9.59 -3.10 29.99
CA HIS A 464 10.92 -2.65 30.38
C HIS A 464 10.92 -1.61 31.51
N THR A 465 9.98 -0.67 31.48
CA THR A 465 9.92 0.43 32.45
C THR A 465 9.07 0.11 33.68
N LYS A 466 8.29 -0.98 33.63
CA LYS A 466 7.29 -1.36 34.64
C LYS A 466 6.20 -0.29 34.84
N ILE A 467 6.03 0.61 33.87
CA ILE A 467 4.94 1.58 33.82
C ILE A 467 3.76 0.90 33.10
N SER A 468 2.54 1.07 33.61
CA SER A 468 1.37 0.48 32.96
C SER A 468 1.17 1.03 31.54
N SER A 469 0.75 0.17 30.61
CA SER A 469 0.42 0.59 29.24
C SER A 469 -0.68 1.64 29.19
N ALA A 470 -1.58 1.67 30.17
CA ALA A 470 -2.57 2.72 30.35
C ALA A 470 -1.93 4.10 30.60
N HIS A 471 -0.94 4.18 31.50
CA HIS A 471 -0.24 5.44 31.76
C HIS A 471 0.64 5.87 30.58
N LEU A 472 1.26 4.94 29.86
CA LEU A 472 2.03 5.27 28.66
C LEU A 472 1.15 5.86 27.54
N ARG A 473 -0.03 5.26 27.32
CA ARG A 473 -1.04 5.83 26.38
C ARG A 473 -1.52 7.20 26.84
N ALA A 474 -1.74 7.40 28.14
CA ALA A 474 -2.13 8.69 28.69
C ALA A 474 -1.01 9.75 28.54
N ILE A 475 0.26 9.35 28.64
CA ILE A 475 1.41 10.25 28.38
C ILE A 475 1.42 10.68 26.91
N GLU A 476 1.27 9.76 25.96
CA GLU A 476 1.28 10.09 24.54
C GLU A 476 0.06 10.90 24.08
N ALA A 477 -1.10 10.65 24.70
CA ALA A 477 -2.33 11.39 24.44
C ALA A 477 -2.41 12.75 25.17
N GLU A 478 -1.46 13.08 26.04
CA GLU A 478 -1.55 14.20 27.00
C GLU A 478 -2.84 14.17 27.84
N ASP A 479 -3.33 12.97 28.16
CA ASP A 479 -4.52 12.76 29.00
C ASP A 479 -4.15 12.90 30.48
N PHE A 480 -3.96 14.16 30.89
CA PHE A 480 -3.46 14.50 32.23
C PHE A 480 -4.36 14.04 33.38
N LYS A 481 -5.65 13.79 33.13
CA LYS A 481 -6.62 13.30 34.12
C LYS A 481 -6.33 11.88 34.57
N ASN A 482 -5.88 11.04 33.62
CA ASN A 482 -5.58 9.63 33.86
C ASN A 482 -4.11 9.39 34.21
N LEU A 483 -3.35 10.45 34.50
CA LEU A 483 -1.98 10.37 34.97
C LEU A 483 -1.90 10.51 36.50
N PRO A 484 -0.99 9.79 37.16
CA PRO A 484 -0.82 9.90 38.60
C PRO A 484 -0.25 11.27 39.01
N ALA A 485 -0.08 11.46 40.32
CA ALA A 485 0.49 12.69 40.88
C ALA A 485 1.80 13.09 40.19
N LEU A 486 2.05 14.40 40.11
CA LEU A 486 3.11 15.02 39.32
C LEU A 486 4.51 14.42 39.59
N VAL A 487 4.77 13.98 40.81
CA VAL A 487 6.03 13.33 41.22
C VAL A 487 6.23 11.99 40.49
N TYR A 488 5.18 11.18 40.36
CA TYR A 488 5.21 9.90 39.64
C TYR A 488 5.25 10.12 38.13
N THR A 489 4.44 11.05 37.61
CA THR A 489 4.41 11.39 36.18
C THR A 489 5.78 11.90 35.71
N ARG A 490 6.48 12.69 36.53
CA ARG A 490 7.89 13.07 36.27
C ARG A 490 8.78 11.85 36.07
N GLY A 491 8.70 10.89 36.99
CA GLY A 491 9.48 9.64 36.91
C GLY A 491 9.13 8.83 35.66
N PHE A 492 7.85 8.73 35.32
CA PHE A 492 7.39 8.00 34.15
C PHE A 492 7.92 8.60 32.85
N VAL A 493 7.75 9.93 32.69
CA VAL A 493 8.24 10.65 31.52
C VAL A 493 9.77 10.57 31.39
N GLN A 494 10.51 10.57 32.50
CA GLN A 494 11.96 10.36 32.49
C GLN A 494 12.34 8.94 32.06
N GLN A 495 11.63 7.91 32.51
CA GLN A 495 11.89 6.53 32.07
C GLN A 495 11.55 6.33 30.59
N VAL A 496 10.45 6.92 30.10
CA VAL A 496 10.10 6.92 28.68
C VAL A 496 11.18 7.63 27.86
N ALA A 497 11.61 8.82 28.27
CA ALA A 497 12.69 9.55 27.60
C ALA A 497 14.01 8.73 27.58
N LYS A 498 14.36 8.09 28.70
CA LYS A 498 15.54 7.23 28.80
C LYS A 498 15.44 6.04 27.83
N TYR A 499 14.28 5.40 27.76
CA TYR A 499 14.06 4.26 26.87
C TYR A 499 14.16 4.66 25.40
N LEU A 500 13.57 5.82 25.04
CA LEU A 500 13.61 6.40 23.70
C LEU A 500 14.95 7.08 23.35
N LYS A 501 15.94 7.04 24.24
CA LYS A 501 17.26 7.69 24.09
C LYS A 501 17.19 9.20 23.86
N LEU A 502 16.23 9.87 24.49
CA LEU A 502 16.05 11.32 24.50
C LEU A 502 16.67 11.96 25.74
N ASP A 503 16.87 13.28 25.71
CA ASP A 503 17.28 14.06 26.89
C ASP A 503 16.16 14.05 27.95
N GLN A 504 16.39 13.28 29.02
CA GLN A 504 15.43 13.12 30.13
C GLN A 504 15.09 14.44 30.82
N ALA A 505 16.06 15.36 30.95
CA ALA A 505 15.87 16.63 31.63
C ALA A 505 15.02 17.57 30.78
N GLN A 506 15.32 17.65 29.48
CA GLN A 506 14.55 18.46 28.54
C GLN A 506 13.10 17.96 28.43
N VAL A 507 12.92 16.66 28.15
CA VAL A 507 11.59 16.04 27.98
C VAL A 507 10.74 16.22 29.24
N SER A 508 11.30 15.91 30.41
CA SER A 508 10.58 16.05 31.67
C SER A 508 10.18 17.50 31.96
N ARG A 509 11.09 18.45 31.73
CA ARG A 509 10.83 19.88 31.95
C ARG A 509 9.69 20.40 31.06
N THR A 510 9.73 20.12 29.76
CA THR A 510 8.74 20.64 28.80
C THR A 510 7.37 19.99 29.02
N TYR A 511 7.35 18.67 29.24
CA TYR A 511 6.11 17.93 29.48
C TYR A 511 5.42 18.36 30.78
N LEU A 512 6.18 18.47 31.88
CA LEU A 512 5.62 18.90 33.17
C LEU A 512 5.16 20.35 33.18
N ARG A 513 5.80 21.23 32.40
CA ARG A 513 5.32 22.62 32.24
C ARG A 513 3.90 22.64 31.67
N ARG A 514 3.60 21.79 30.67
CA ARG A 514 2.27 21.67 30.07
C ARG A 514 1.25 21.09 31.04
N MET A 515 1.63 20.05 31.78
CA MET A 515 0.77 19.47 32.82
C MET A 515 0.43 20.49 33.92
N ARG A 516 1.40 21.33 34.34
CA ARG A 516 1.15 22.41 35.32
C ARG A 516 0.23 23.49 34.78
N GLN A 517 0.41 23.88 33.52
CA GLN A 517 -0.48 24.83 32.87
C GLN A 517 -1.91 24.31 32.84
N TRP A 518 -2.09 23.05 32.42
CA TRP A 518 -3.39 22.40 32.41
C TRP A 518 -4.05 22.34 33.79
N ARG A 519 -3.30 22.01 34.85
CA ARG A 519 -3.80 22.03 36.24
C ARG A 519 -4.22 23.43 36.70
N ALA A 520 -3.46 24.45 36.34
CA ALA A 520 -3.80 25.84 36.63
C ALA A 520 -5.09 26.27 35.90
N ASP A 521 -5.28 25.81 34.67
CA ASP A 521 -6.45 26.15 33.84
C ASP A 521 -7.73 25.38 34.28
N THR A 522 -7.58 24.21 34.92
CA THR A 522 -8.69 23.33 35.32
C THR A 522 -9.01 23.32 36.82
N GLY A 523 -8.16 23.92 37.65
CA GLY A 523 -8.35 23.98 39.11
C GLY A 523 -8.06 22.67 39.85
N GLU A 524 -7.49 21.67 39.17
CA GLU A 524 -7.09 20.38 39.76
C GLU A 524 -5.66 20.51 40.33
N ALA A 525 -5.51 20.86 41.62
CA ALA A 525 -4.22 21.01 42.29
C ALA A 525 -3.50 19.67 42.54
#